data_AF-A0A6J8EZV3-F1
#
_entry.id   AF-A0A6J8EZV3-F1
#
_cell.length_a   1.000
_cell.length_b   1.000
_cell.length_c   1.000
_cell.angle_alpha   90.00
_cell.angle_beta   90.00
_cell.angle_gamma   90.00
#
_symmetry.space_group_name_H-M   'P 1'
#
loop_
_entity.id
_entity.type
_entity.pdbx_description
1 polymer ?
#
loop_
_entity_poly.entity_id
_entity_poly.type
_entity_poly.pdbx_seq_one_letter_code
_entity_poly.pdbx_strand_id
1 'polypeptide(L)'
;MQLVCTFSVPKSKDFLQSNDSNRLLKSVKFDVNKNVFVAGCKALGLIAYLITVPLWQVIEVKKIHILDISVYYKEIIEYIESSIDDIESFMSGKTLLSFCNMESLAKNSIFTSLIDPSDYDDTVSVILRVILPGICNLLKRLFSDYLTGGKWEIERNNQELREN
;
A
#
# COMPACT_ATOMS: atom_id res chain seq x y z
N MET A 1 -19.36 9.17 -0.17
CA MET A 1 -18.60 10.38 -0.55
C MET A 1 -17.28 9.91 -1.17
N GLN A 2 -17.27 9.73 -2.49
CA GLN A 2 -16.14 9.15 -3.22
C GLN A 2 -15.14 10.24 -3.62
N LEU A 3 -13.94 10.21 -3.06
CA LEU A 3 -12.77 10.83 -3.67
C LEU A 3 -12.30 9.91 -4.79
N VAL A 4 -12.89 10.09 -5.96
CA VAL A 4 -12.48 9.42 -7.19
C VAL A 4 -11.20 10.09 -7.68
N CYS A 5 -10.04 9.55 -7.30
CA CYS A 5 -8.81 9.75 -8.07
C CYS A 5 -8.90 8.88 -9.33
N THR A 6 -9.68 9.31 -10.32
CA THR A 6 -9.59 8.78 -11.67
C THR A 6 -8.25 9.23 -12.24
N PHE A 7 -7.24 8.37 -12.17
CA PHE A 7 -6.11 8.43 -13.09
C PHE A 7 -6.63 8.10 -14.50
N SER A 8 -7.37 9.05 -15.08
CA SER A 8 -7.75 9.06 -16.47
C SER A 8 -6.54 9.56 -17.26
N VAL A 9 -5.67 8.62 -17.61
CA VAL A 9 -4.52 8.87 -18.50
C VAL A 9 -4.90 9.62 -19.78
N PRO A 10 -6.09 9.44 -20.39
CA PRO A 10 -6.50 10.25 -21.54
C PRO A 10 -6.76 11.72 -21.17
N LYS A 11 -7.60 11.98 -20.16
CA LYS A 11 -8.02 13.35 -19.79
C LYS A 11 -6.87 14.20 -19.23
N SER A 12 -5.92 13.58 -18.51
CA SER A 12 -4.74 14.29 -18.03
C SER A 12 -3.78 14.62 -19.17
N LYS A 13 -3.56 13.71 -20.13
CA LYS A 13 -2.76 13.98 -21.33
C LYS A 13 -3.37 15.10 -22.19
N ASP A 14 -4.69 15.11 -22.35
CA ASP A 14 -5.40 16.15 -23.11
C ASP A 14 -5.34 17.51 -22.41
N PHE A 15 -5.47 17.55 -21.09
CA PHE A 15 -5.29 18.77 -20.28
C PHE A 15 -3.86 19.31 -20.33
N LEU A 16 -2.86 18.42 -20.37
CA LEU A 16 -1.44 18.78 -20.54
C LEU A 16 -1.09 19.15 -22.00
N GLN A 17 -1.98 18.89 -22.96
CA GLN A 17 -1.82 19.32 -24.36
C GLN A 17 -2.44 20.70 -24.64
N SER A 18 -3.47 21.12 -23.90
CA SER A 18 -4.17 22.39 -24.17
C SER A 18 -3.49 23.65 -23.61
N ASN A 19 -2.48 23.50 -22.72
CA ASN A 19 -1.82 24.63 -22.03
C ASN A 19 -0.32 24.70 -22.31
N ASP A 20 0.04 25.05 -23.55
CA ASP A 20 1.43 25.12 -24.00
C ASP A 20 2.22 26.35 -23.51
N SER A 21 1.62 27.23 -22.70
CA SER A 21 2.32 28.39 -22.12
C SER A 21 2.85 28.13 -20.70
N ASN A 22 2.33 27.13 -20.00
CA ASN A 22 2.66 26.89 -18.60
C ASN A 22 3.88 25.97 -18.46
N ARG A 23 5.01 26.54 -17.99
CA ARG A 23 6.28 25.83 -17.82
C ARG A 23 6.16 24.66 -16.83
N LEU A 24 5.34 24.77 -15.79
CA LEU A 24 5.12 23.70 -14.81
C LEU A 24 4.40 22.51 -15.44
N LEU A 25 3.34 22.76 -16.21
CA LEU A 25 2.60 21.69 -16.90
C LEU A 25 3.46 20.98 -17.94
N LYS A 26 4.36 21.71 -18.62
CA LYS A 26 5.34 21.09 -19.52
C LYS A 26 6.33 20.19 -18.78
N SER A 27 6.85 20.63 -17.63
CA SER A 27 7.73 19.80 -16.80
C SER A 27 7.01 18.55 -16.30
N VAL A 28 5.80 18.67 -15.76
CA VAL A 28 5.00 17.52 -15.31
C VAL A 28 4.70 16.56 -16.47
N LYS A 29 4.35 17.08 -17.65
CA LYS A 29 4.15 16.26 -18.85
C LYS A 29 5.42 15.52 -19.25
N PHE A 30 6.58 16.17 -19.15
CA PHE A 30 7.86 15.52 -19.43
C PHE A 30 8.13 14.39 -18.44
N ASP A 31 7.90 14.62 -17.15
CA ASP A 31 8.13 13.63 -16.09
C ASP A 31 7.16 12.44 -16.20
N VAL A 32 5.89 12.67 -16.49
CA VAL A 32 4.89 11.61 -16.69
C VAL A 32 5.22 10.71 -17.89
N ASN A 33 6.04 11.18 -18.83
CA ASN A 33 6.52 10.36 -19.96
C ASN A 33 7.85 9.64 -19.68
N LYS A 34 8.41 9.74 -18.46
CA LYS A 34 9.58 8.96 -18.06
C LYS A 34 9.13 7.71 -17.32
N ASN A 35 9.60 6.55 -17.81
CA ASN A 35 9.30 5.24 -17.23
C ASN A 35 9.59 5.16 -15.73
N VAL A 36 10.61 5.86 -15.23
CA VAL A 36 10.97 5.87 -13.80
C VAL A 36 9.88 6.48 -12.92
N PHE A 37 9.24 7.57 -13.35
CA PHE A 37 8.17 8.20 -12.57
C PHE A 37 6.89 7.37 -12.64
N VAL A 38 6.58 6.78 -13.80
CA VAL A 38 5.43 5.88 -13.94
C VAL A 38 5.62 4.62 -13.10
N ALA A 39 6.84 4.04 -13.08
CA ALA A 39 7.21 2.92 -12.21
C ALA A 39 7.08 3.29 -10.73
N GLY A 40 7.52 4.48 -10.33
CA GLY A 40 7.32 4.99 -8.97
C GLY A 40 5.84 5.09 -8.59
N CYS A 41 4.99 5.61 -9.48
CA CYS A 41 3.55 5.65 -9.26
C CYS A 41 2.94 4.25 -9.13
N LYS A 42 3.37 3.28 -9.96
CA LYS A 42 2.91 1.89 -9.86
C LYS A 42 3.33 1.24 -8.55
N ALA A 43 4.59 1.39 -8.15
CA ALA A 43 5.10 0.89 -6.86
C ALA A 43 4.32 1.48 -5.67
N LEU A 44 4.09 2.79 -5.67
CA LEU A 44 3.32 3.46 -4.63
C LEU A 44 1.85 3.01 -4.62
N GLY A 45 1.26 2.83 -5.79
CA GLY A 45 -0.10 2.30 -5.94
C GLY A 45 -0.23 0.90 -5.35
N LEU A 46 0.72 0.00 -5.63
CA LEU A 46 0.74 -1.35 -5.05
C LEU A 46 0.82 -1.30 -3.52
N ILE A 47 1.73 -0.49 -2.96
CA ILE A 47 1.83 -0.28 -1.50
C ILE A 47 0.51 0.24 -0.93
N ALA A 48 -0.11 1.21 -1.61
CA ALA A 48 -1.35 1.80 -1.15
C ALA A 48 -2.47 0.74 -1.07
N TYR A 49 -2.67 -0.02 -2.15
CA TYR A 49 -3.76 -1.00 -2.25
C TYR A 49 -3.55 -2.29 -1.47
N LEU A 50 -2.31 -2.74 -1.30
CA LEU A 50 -2.00 -4.00 -0.62
C LEU A 50 -1.75 -3.83 0.88
N ILE A 51 -1.35 -2.63 1.34
CA ILE A 51 -1.01 -2.39 2.74
C ILE A 51 -1.94 -1.35 3.37
N THR A 52 -1.96 -0.12 2.83
CA THR A 52 -2.63 0.99 3.52
C THR A 52 -4.15 0.92 3.45
N VAL A 53 -4.71 0.53 2.31
CA VAL A 53 -6.16 0.44 2.12
C VAL A 53 -6.77 -0.68 3.00
N PRO A 54 -6.21 -1.90 3.04
CA PRO A 54 -6.68 -2.93 3.98
C PRO A 54 -6.62 -2.48 5.43
N LEU A 55 -5.55 -1.77 5.84
CA LEU A 55 -5.43 -1.21 7.18
C LEU A 55 -6.54 -0.19 7.48
N TRP A 56 -6.81 0.73 6.54
CA TRP A 56 -7.90 1.69 6.71
C TRP A 56 -9.27 1.03 6.80
N GLN A 57 -9.52 -0.02 6.01
CA GLN A 57 -10.77 -0.78 6.08
C GLN A 57 -10.95 -1.45 7.45
N VAL A 58 -9.87 -1.98 8.01
CA VAL A 58 -9.85 -2.55 9.36
C VAL A 58 -10.21 -1.47 10.40
N ILE A 59 -9.55 -0.32 10.36
CA ILE A 59 -9.74 0.74 11.36
C ILE A 59 -11.14 1.38 11.27
N GLU A 60 -11.57 1.80 10.08
CA GLU A 60 -12.80 2.58 9.93
C GLU A 60 -14.06 1.73 9.80
N VAL A 61 -13.99 0.61 9.08
CA VAL A 61 -15.19 -0.17 8.73
C VAL A 61 -15.49 -1.23 9.77
N LYS A 62 -14.48 -1.91 10.30
CA LYS A 62 -14.68 -3.02 11.26
C LYS A 62 -14.78 -2.57 12.72
N LYS A 63 -14.59 -1.27 13.03
CA LYS A 63 -14.68 -0.68 14.39
C LYS A 63 -13.98 -1.53 15.45
N ILE A 64 -12.73 -1.91 15.15
CA ILE A 64 -11.96 -2.83 15.98
C ILE A 64 -11.60 -2.17 17.31
N HIS A 65 -11.64 -2.97 18.38
CA HIS A 65 -11.20 -2.50 19.69
C HIS A 65 -9.68 -2.25 19.65
N ILE A 66 -9.23 -1.18 20.29
CA ILE A 66 -7.82 -0.77 20.23
C ILE A 66 -6.84 -1.84 20.76
N LEU A 67 -7.31 -2.78 21.57
CA LEU A 67 -6.49 -3.89 22.07
C LEU A 67 -6.26 -4.99 21.04
N ASP A 68 -7.12 -5.11 20.02
CA ASP A 68 -7.05 -6.13 18.97
C ASP A 68 -6.29 -5.64 17.74
N ILE A 69 -6.03 -4.34 17.63
CA ILE A 69 -5.33 -3.72 16.49
C ILE A 69 -3.89 -4.25 16.32
N SER A 70 -3.29 -4.70 17.41
CA SER A 70 -1.97 -5.33 17.48
C SER A 70 -1.85 -6.56 16.58
N VAL A 71 -2.90 -7.38 16.48
CA VAL A 71 -2.92 -8.58 15.65
C VAL A 71 -2.77 -8.19 14.17
N TYR A 72 -3.48 -7.14 13.76
CA TYR A 72 -3.42 -6.60 12.40
C TYR A 72 -2.06 -5.94 12.10
N TYR A 73 -1.50 -5.20 13.05
CA TYR A 73 -0.16 -4.61 12.88
C TYR A 73 0.93 -5.66 12.74
N LYS A 74 0.86 -6.72 13.55
CA LYS A 74 1.78 -7.87 13.44
C LYS A 74 1.66 -8.53 12.08
N GLU A 75 0.44 -8.82 11.64
CA GLU A 75 0.19 -9.43 10.32
C GLU A 75 0.69 -8.55 9.16
N ILE A 76 0.52 -7.23 9.24
CA ILE A 76 1.08 -6.29 8.25
C ILE A 76 2.61 -6.38 8.20
N ILE A 77 3.27 -6.44 9.34
CA ILE A 77 4.73 -6.53 9.39
C ILE A 77 5.19 -7.87 8.79
N GLU A 78 4.60 -8.99 9.19
CA GLU A 78 4.92 -10.32 8.64
C GLU A 78 4.66 -10.40 7.13
N TYR A 79 3.58 -9.76 6.66
CA TYR A 79 3.28 -9.64 5.23
C TYR A 79 4.34 -8.84 4.48
N ILE A 80 4.77 -7.70 5.02
CA ILE A 80 5.82 -6.89 4.38
C ILE A 80 7.16 -7.64 4.39
N GLU A 81 7.50 -8.35 5.48
CA GLU A 81 8.70 -9.18 5.55
C GLU A 81 8.70 -10.27 4.48
N SER A 82 7.62 -11.03 4.36
CA SER A 82 7.50 -12.05 3.31
C SER A 82 7.49 -11.45 1.90
N SER A 83 6.94 -10.25 1.72
CA SER A 83 6.96 -9.52 0.45
C SER A 83 8.34 -8.99 0.07
N ILE A 84 9.22 -8.75 1.03
CA ILE A 84 10.62 -8.37 0.77
C ILE A 84 11.38 -9.56 0.16
N ASP A 85 11.10 -10.77 0.63
CA ASP A 85 11.69 -12.01 0.12
C ASP A 85 11.12 -12.39 -1.27
N ASP A 86 9.83 -12.11 -1.52
CA ASP A 86 9.14 -12.40 -2.78
C ASP A 86 8.38 -11.18 -3.34
N ILE A 87 9.15 -10.28 -3.97
CA ILE A 87 8.64 -9.06 -4.62
C ILE A 87 7.73 -9.38 -5.81
N GLU A 88 7.97 -10.48 -6.53
CA GLU A 88 7.17 -10.85 -7.71
C GLU A 88 5.75 -11.24 -7.30
N SER A 89 5.61 -12.01 -6.21
CA SER A 89 4.29 -12.33 -5.65
C SER A 89 3.57 -11.10 -5.12
N PHE A 90 4.30 -10.13 -4.56
CA PHE A 90 3.74 -8.83 -4.15
C PHE A 90 3.24 -8.03 -5.36
N MET A 91 4.06 -7.90 -6.42
CA MET A 91 3.69 -7.16 -7.64
C MET A 91 2.51 -7.77 -8.39
N SER A 92 2.41 -9.11 -8.38
CA SER A 92 1.29 -9.83 -9.00
C SER A 92 0.03 -9.87 -8.14
N GLY A 93 0.08 -9.37 -6.89
CA GLY A 93 -1.05 -9.40 -5.96
C GLY A 93 -1.47 -10.80 -5.53
N LYS A 94 -0.57 -11.80 -5.63
CA LYS A 94 -0.83 -13.19 -5.23
C LYS A 94 -0.86 -13.35 -3.71
N THR A 95 0.02 -12.64 -3.02
CA THR A 95 0.10 -12.64 -1.56
C THR A 95 -0.71 -11.47 -1.02
N LEU A 96 -1.55 -11.75 -0.02
CA LEU A 96 -2.46 -10.77 0.56
C LEU A 96 -2.61 -10.97 2.05
N LEU A 97 -2.96 -9.88 2.73
CA LEU A 97 -3.37 -9.91 4.13
C LEU A 97 -4.67 -10.71 4.27
N SER A 98 -4.79 -11.51 5.33
CA SER A 98 -5.96 -12.35 5.63
C SER A 98 -7.25 -11.54 5.77
N PHE A 99 -7.12 -10.28 6.18
CA PHE A 99 -8.23 -9.36 6.33
C PHE A 99 -8.50 -8.51 5.08
N CYS A 100 -7.73 -8.68 4.00
CA CYS A 100 -7.96 -8.04 2.71
C CYS A 100 -9.01 -8.82 1.91
N ASN A 101 -10.03 -8.12 1.39
CA ASN A 101 -11.06 -8.73 0.57
C ASN A 101 -10.67 -8.67 -0.92
N MET A 102 -10.22 -9.81 -1.47
CA MET A 102 -9.85 -9.90 -2.89
C MET A 102 -10.97 -9.57 -3.85
N GLU A 103 -12.19 -10.00 -3.56
CA GLU A 103 -13.32 -9.77 -4.47
C GLU A 103 -13.64 -8.27 -4.58
N SER A 104 -13.41 -7.51 -3.51
CA SER A 104 -13.52 -6.06 -3.53
C SER A 104 -12.37 -5.40 -4.28
N LEU A 105 -11.15 -5.94 -4.17
CA LEU A 105 -9.95 -5.41 -4.80
C LEU A 105 -9.96 -5.68 -6.31
N ALA A 106 -10.34 -6.89 -6.73
CA ALA A 106 -10.42 -7.31 -8.12
C ALA A 106 -11.51 -6.56 -8.92
N LYS A 107 -12.54 -6.03 -8.25
CA LYS A 107 -13.54 -5.14 -8.87
C LYS A 107 -13.01 -3.74 -9.12
N ASN A 108 -11.86 -3.37 -8.55
CA ASN A 108 -11.27 -2.05 -8.71
C ASN A 108 -10.39 -2.01 -9.97
N SER A 109 -10.83 -1.26 -10.97
CA SER A 109 -10.09 -1.12 -12.24
C SER A 109 -8.68 -0.55 -12.08
N ILE A 110 -8.43 0.24 -11.04
CA ILE A 110 -7.10 0.79 -10.75
C ILE A 110 -6.19 -0.33 -10.25
N PHE A 111 -6.68 -1.18 -9.34
CA PHE A 111 -5.89 -2.29 -8.82
C PHE A 111 -5.54 -3.30 -9.92
N THR A 112 -6.49 -3.64 -10.79
CA THR A 112 -6.21 -4.52 -11.94
C THR A 112 -5.13 -3.93 -12.83
N SER A 113 -5.19 -2.63 -13.14
CA SER A 113 -4.14 -1.97 -13.93
C SER A 113 -2.78 -1.88 -13.22
N LEU A 114 -2.73 -1.97 -11.89
CA LEU A 114 -1.49 -1.98 -11.12
C LEU A 114 -0.81 -3.36 -11.09
N ILE A 115 -1.56 -4.45 -11.21
CA ILE A 115 -0.99 -5.81 -11.24
C ILE A 115 -0.72 -6.32 -12.66
N ASP A 116 -1.30 -5.67 -13.67
CA ASP A 116 -1.05 -6.00 -15.08
C ASP A 116 0.44 -5.78 -15.43
N PRO A 117 1.07 -6.72 -16.16
CA PRO A 117 2.47 -6.60 -16.57
C PRO A 117 2.72 -5.32 -17.37
N SER A 118 3.89 -4.69 -17.16
CA SER A 118 4.27 -3.47 -17.87
C SER A 118 5.77 -3.38 -18.17
N ASP A 119 6.12 -2.61 -19.19
CA ASP A 119 7.50 -2.45 -19.70
C ASP A 119 8.50 -1.86 -18.68
N TYR A 120 8.01 -1.41 -17.52
CA TYR A 120 8.81 -0.77 -16.48
C TYR A 120 8.79 -1.55 -15.15
N ASP A 121 8.30 -2.79 -15.15
CA ASP A 121 8.20 -3.65 -13.96
C ASP A 121 9.56 -3.94 -13.31
N ASP A 122 10.64 -4.04 -14.09
CA ASP A 122 11.99 -4.16 -13.54
C ASP A 122 12.35 -2.95 -12.64
N THR A 123 11.95 -1.75 -13.07
CA THR A 123 12.15 -0.52 -12.29
C THR A 123 11.25 -0.51 -11.05
N VAL A 124 10.00 -0.99 -11.17
CA VAL A 124 9.07 -1.13 -10.04
C VAL A 124 9.66 -2.07 -8.99
N SER A 125 10.20 -3.21 -9.40
CA SER A 125 10.83 -4.19 -8.52
C SER A 125 12.01 -3.59 -7.76
N VAL A 126 12.89 -2.85 -8.46
CA VAL A 126 14.02 -2.13 -7.83
C VAL A 126 13.53 -1.10 -6.80
N ILE A 127 12.49 -0.32 -7.14
CA ILE A 127 11.90 0.67 -6.23
C ILE A 127 11.33 -0.01 -4.97
N LEU A 128 10.55 -1.08 -5.14
CA LEU A 128 9.92 -1.80 -4.04
C LEU A 128 10.96 -2.45 -3.12
N ARG A 129 12.04 -3.02 -3.67
CA ARG A 129 13.16 -3.58 -2.90
C ARG A 129 13.85 -2.56 -1.99
N VAL A 130 13.79 -1.28 -2.33
CA VAL A 130 14.34 -0.20 -1.49
C VAL A 130 13.30 0.30 -0.49
N ILE A 131 12.05 0.49 -0.93
CA ILE A 131 11.00 1.12 -0.12
C ILE A 131 10.43 0.17 0.95
N LEU A 132 10.15 -1.09 0.61
CA LEU A 132 9.50 -2.03 1.53
C LEU A 132 10.31 -2.28 2.82
N PRO A 133 11.64 -2.48 2.78
CA PRO A 133 12.44 -2.57 4.02
C PRO A 133 12.37 -1.31 4.87
N GLY A 134 12.36 -0.13 4.23
CA GLY A 134 12.20 1.15 4.92
C GLY A 134 10.85 1.26 5.63
N ILE A 135 9.76 0.89 4.96
CA ILE A 135 8.41 0.85 5.54
C ILE A 135 8.36 -0.17 6.68
N CYS A 136 8.87 -1.39 6.49
CA CYS A 136 8.88 -2.44 7.51
C CYS A 136 9.56 -1.95 8.81
N ASN A 137 10.75 -1.37 8.69
CA ASN A 137 11.49 -0.84 9.83
C ASN A 137 10.77 0.33 10.50
N LEU A 138 10.12 1.19 9.73
CA LEU A 138 9.30 2.27 10.26
C LEU A 138 8.11 1.72 11.07
N LEU A 139 7.36 0.76 10.52
CA LEU A 139 6.20 0.19 11.19
C LEU A 139 6.58 -0.58 12.46
N LYS A 140 7.67 -1.35 12.45
CA LYS A 140 8.19 -2.00 13.65
C LYS A 140 8.51 -1.02 14.77
N ARG A 141 9.07 0.15 14.43
CA ARG A 141 9.35 1.22 15.40
C ARG A 141 8.08 1.91 15.87
N LEU A 142 7.15 2.18 14.96
CA LEU A 142 5.90 2.88 15.26
C LEU A 142 4.98 2.03 16.14
N PHE A 143 4.96 0.72 15.90
CA PHE A 143 4.08 -0.22 16.58
C PHE A 143 4.79 -1.02 17.67
N SER A 144 5.98 -0.61 18.12
CA SER A 144 6.75 -1.35 19.13
C SER A 144 5.95 -1.65 20.39
N ASP A 145 5.04 -0.73 20.79
CA ASP A 145 4.18 -0.91 21.96
C ASP A 145 3.06 -1.93 21.76
N TYR A 146 2.73 -2.25 20.51
CA TYR A 146 1.68 -3.21 20.12
C TYR A 146 2.24 -4.58 19.72
N LEU A 147 3.56 -4.67 19.47
CA LEU A 147 4.26 -5.90 19.09
C LEU A 147 4.67 -6.72 20.32
N THR A 148 5.26 -7.89 20.08
CA THR A 148 5.65 -8.83 21.14
C THR A 148 6.60 -8.17 22.14
N GLY A 149 6.27 -8.21 23.43
CA GLY A 149 6.99 -7.52 24.52
C GLY A 149 6.64 -6.03 24.66
N GLY A 150 5.71 -5.52 23.84
CA GLY A 150 5.20 -4.16 23.89
C GLY A 150 4.17 -3.96 25.00
N LYS A 151 4.01 -2.70 25.41
CA LYS A 151 3.13 -2.28 26.51
C LYS A 151 1.69 -2.80 26.38
N TRP A 152 1.14 -2.82 25.17
CA TRP A 152 -0.27 -3.17 24.91
C TRP A 152 -0.50 -4.69 24.76
N GLU A 153 0.53 -5.47 24.46
CA GLU A 153 0.44 -6.94 24.51
C GLU A 153 0.36 -7.40 25.97
N ILE A 154 1.22 -6.83 26.84
CA ILE A 154 1.22 -7.09 28.28
C ILE A 154 -0.15 -6.78 28.88
N GLU A 155 -0.75 -5.64 28.51
CA GLU A 155 -2.05 -5.22 29.03
C GLU A 155 -3.20 -6.13 28.57
N ARG A 156 -3.18 -6.62 27.32
CA ARG A 156 -4.18 -7.60 26.83
C ARG A 156 -4.11 -8.90 27.62
N ASN A 157 -2.90 -9.46 27.79
CA ASN A 157 -2.70 -10.70 28.54
C ASN A 157 -3.15 -10.53 30.00
N ASN A 158 -2.90 -9.36 30.60
CA ASN A 158 -3.39 -9.05 31.96
C ASN A 158 -4.92 -8.96 32.05
N GLN A 159 -5.59 -8.50 30.99
CA GLN A 159 -7.05 -8.44 30.95
C GLN A 159 -7.66 -9.85 30.81
N GLU A 160 -7.11 -10.70 29.92
CA GLU A 160 -7.54 -12.10 29.77
C GLU A 160 -7.35 -12.91 31.06
N LEU A 161 -6.31 -12.62 31.84
CA LEU A 161 -6.08 -13.23 33.16
C LEU A 161 -7.04 -12.73 34.26
N ARG A 162 -7.70 -11.57 34.07
CA ARG A 162 -8.70 -11.04 35.02
C ARG A 162 -10.12 -11.52 34.70
N GLU A 163 -10.36 -11.95 33.47
CA GLU A 163 -11.65 -12.44 32.99
C GLU A 163 -11.82 -13.97 33.12
N ASN A 164 -10.75 -14.70 33.48
CA ASN A 164 -10.75 -16.13 33.83
C ASN A 164 -10.62 -16.35 35.34
#